data_AF-A0AAJ2F0L7-F1
#
_entry.id   AF-A0AAJ2F0L7-F1
#
_cell.length_a   1.000
_cell.length_b   1.000
_cell.length_c   1.000
_cell.angle_alpha   90.00
_cell.angle_beta   90.00
_cell.angle_gamma   90.00
#
_symmetry.space_group_name_H-M   'P 1'
#
loop_
_entity.id
_entity.type
_entity.pdbx_description
1 polymer ?
#
loop_
_entity_poly.entity_id
_entity_poly.type
_entity_poly.pdbx_seq_one_letter_code
_entity_poly.pdbx_strand_id
1 'polypeptide(L)' 'MCAGTIYWAGISRVLYGAEETALLALTGDHAENPTLALPCRTVFASGQRPTEVLGPVPALQDEITALHRDFWQ' A
#
# COMPACT_ATOMS: atom_id res chain seq x y z
N MET A 1 -5.23 7.15 1.72
CA MET A 1 -5.25 7.78 3.07
C MET A 1 -3.92 7.65 3.80
N CYS A 2 -3.45 6.44 4.11
CA CYS A 2 -2.28 6.21 4.98
C CYS A 2 -0.98 6.93 4.52
N ALA A 3 -0.71 6.98 3.21
CA ALA A 3 0.45 7.72 2.69
C ALA A 3 0.43 9.21 3.06
N GLY A 4 -0.74 9.86 3.03
CA GLY A 4 -0.89 11.26 3.45
C GLY A 4 -0.65 11.43 4.95
N THR A 5 -1.15 10.49 5.77
CA THR A 5 -0.89 10.49 7.22
C THR A 5 0.60 10.34 7.53
N ILE A 6 1.29 9.43 6.86
CA ILE A 6 2.74 9.22 6.99
C ILE A 6 3.50 10.52 6.67
N TYR A 7 3.14 11.19 5.57
CA TYR A 7 3.74 12.45 5.17
C TYR A 7 3.54 13.55 6.22
N TRP A 8 2.30 13.75 6.70
CA TRP A 8 2.01 14.79 7.70
C TRP A 8 2.55 14.50 9.08
N ALA A 9 2.67 13.22 9.46
CA ALA A 9 3.37 12.80 10.67
C ALA A 9 4.89 13.02 10.60
N GLY A 10 5.43 13.34 9.42
CA GLY A 10 6.85 13.57 9.22
C GLY A 10 7.71 12.30 9.22
N ILE A 11 7.09 11.14 8.98
CA ILE A 11 7.80 9.87 8.85
C ILE A 11 8.55 9.89 7.51
N SER A 12 9.87 9.75 7.56
CA SER A 12 10.76 9.96 6.42
C SER A 12 10.97 8.72 5.55
N ARG A 13 10.61 7.53 6.03
CA ARG A 13 10.81 6.26 5.31
C ARG A 13 9.64 5.31 5.50
N VAL A 14 9.24 4.67 4.41
CA VAL A 14 8.26 3.57 4.39
C VAL A 14 8.88 2.36 3.72
N LEU A 15 8.72 1.20 4.35
CA LEU A 15 8.99 -0.10 3.75
C LEU A 15 7.68 -0.90 3.73
N TYR A 16 7.34 -1.51 2.59
CA TYR A 16 6.14 -2.34 2.46
C TYR A 16 6.45 -3.66 1.75
N GLY A 17 5.67 -4.70 2.06
CA GLY A 17 5.89 -6.05 1.55
C GLY A 17 5.01 -6.46 0.37
N ALA A 18 3.84 -5.85 0.18
CA ALA A 18 2.95 -6.12 -0.95
C ALA A 18 2.42 -4.83 -1.56
N GLU A 19 2.34 -4.77 -2.89
CA GLU A 19 1.71 -3.66 -3.60
C GLU A 19 0.19 -3.66 -3.39
N GLU A 20 -0.38 -2.47 -3.41
CA GLU A 20 -1.82 -2.25 -3.45
C GLU A 20 -2.50 -2.99 -4.60
N THR A 21 -1.83 -3.11 -5.76
CA THR A 21 -2.36 -3.85 -6.92
C THR A 21 -2.51 -5.34 -6.64
N ALA A 22 -1.65 -5.92 -5.80
CA ALA A 22 -1.76 -7.31 -5.38
C ALA A 22 -2.99 -7.50 -4.47
N LEU A 23 -3.26 -6.53 -3.58
CA LEU A 23 -4.47 -6.52 -2.78
C LEU A 23 -5.73 -6.32 -3.65
N LEU A 24 -5.70 -5.38 -4.60
CA LEU A 24 -6.80 -5.14 -5.53
C LEU A 24 -7.16 -6.41 -6.34
N ALA A 25 -6.17 -7.19 -6.75
CA ALA A 25 -6.40 -8.45 -7.44
C ALA A 25 -7.13 -9.49 -6.57
N LEU A 26 -7.00 -9.40 -5.24
CA LEU A 26 -7.72 -10.26 -4.29
C LEU A 26 -9.11 -9.72 -3.98
N THR A 27 -9.28 -8.40 -3.88
CA THR A 27 -10.55 -7.81 -3.44
C THR A 27 -11.51 -7.48 -4.59
N GLY A 28 -11.02 -7.23 -5.81
CA GLY A 28 -11.87 -6.79 -6.92
C GLY A 28 -12.72 -5.56 -6.55
N ASP A 29 -14.03 -5.66 -6.76
CA ASP A 29 -15.04 -4.64 -6.42
C ASP A 29 -15.75 -4.90 -5.07
N HIS A 30 -15.13 -5.67 -4.17
CA HIS A 30 -15.70 -6.00 -2.86
C HIS A 30 -16.15 -4.75 -2.09
N ALA A 31 -17.41 -4.72 -1.68
CA ALA A 31 -18.07 -3.54 -1.13
C ALA A 31 -17.39 -2.96 0.13
N GLU A 32 -16.76 -3.82 0.95
CA GLU A 32 -16.03 -3.39 2.15
C GLU A 32 -14.66 -2.75 1.88
N ASN A 33 -14.10 -2.96 0.69
CA ASN A 33 -12.81 -2.39 0.31
C ASN A 33 -12.87 -1.80 -1.11
N PRO A 34 -13.53 -0.63 -1.28
CA PRO A 34 -13.53 0.12 -2.53
C PRO A 34 -12.12 0.66 -2.80
N THR A 35 -11.28 -0.21 -3.35
CA THR A 35 -9.84 0.02 -3.44
C THR A 35 -9.56 1.18 -4.40
N LEU A 36 -8.92 2.22 -3.87
CA LEU A 36 -8.42 3.32 -4.66
C LEU A 36 -7.08 2.92 -5.27
N ALA A 37 -7.04 2.74 -6.60
CA ALA A 37 -5.84 2.38 -7.36
C ALA A 37 -4.83 3.56 -7.44
N LEU A 38 -4.19 3.94 -6.33
CA LEU A 38 -3.31 5.10 -6.20
C LEU A 38 -2.02 4.78 -5.40
N PRO A 39 -0.88 4.56 -6.09
CA PRO A 39 0.38 4.28 -5.43
C PRO A 39 0.79 5.36 -4.41
N CYS A 40 1.30 4.93 -3.26
CA CYS A 40 1.77 5.85 -2.21
C CYS A 40 2.88 6.80 -2.71
N ARG A 41 3.71 6.34 -3.66
CA ARG A 41 4.77 7.14 -4.31
C ARG A 41 4.21 8.40 -4.98
N THR A 42 3.03 8.33 -5.59
CA THR A 42 2.35 9.47 -6.20
C THR A 42 1.93 10.50 -5.15
N VAL A 43 1.42 10.03 -4.01
CA VAL A 43 1.05 10.90 -2.88
C VAL A 43 2.28 11.61 -2.32
N PHE A 44 3.37 10.89 -2.07
CA PHE A 44 4.61 11.49 -1.56
C PHE A 44 5.27 12.45 -2.55
N ALA A 45 5.22 12.16 -3.86
CA ALA A 45 5.75 13.03 -4.90
C ALA A 45 5.02 14.39 -4.99
N SER A 46 3.80 14.47 -4.46
CA SER A 46 3.04 15.73 -4.37
C SER A 46 3.47 16.62 -3.20
N GLY A 47 4.35 16.12 -2.32
CA GLY A 47 4.82 16.81 -1.12
C GLY A 47 6.12 17.60 -1.32
N GLN A 48 6.43 18.48 -0.37
CA GLN A 48 7.68 19.26 -0.34
C GLN A 48 8.79 18.57 0.46
N ARG A 49 8.46 17.56 1.27
CA ARG A 49 9.41 16.78 2.06
C ARG A 49 9.67 15.42 1.36
N PRO A 50 10.94 15.02 1.18
CA PRO A 50 11.22 13.69 0.65
C PRO A 50 10.78 12.60 1.65
N THR A 51 10.09 11.59 1.13
CA THR A 51 9.80 10.34 1.84
C THR A 51 10.40 9.20 1.03
N GLU A 52 11.32 8.46 1.62
CA GLU A 52 11.92 7.30 0.99
C GLU A 52 10.93 6.13 1.03
N VAL A 53 10.75 5.48 -0.12
CA VAL A 53 9.80 4.38 -0.26
C VAL A 53 10.54 3.16 -0.79
N LEU A 54 10.66 2.16 0.08
CA LEU A 54 11.30 0.87 -0.19
C LEU A 54 10.20 -0.20 -0.32
N GLY A 55 10.28 -0.99 -1.38
CA GLY A 55 9.33 -2.07 -1.61
C GLY A 55 8.70 -2.07 -3.01
N PRO A 56 7.89 -3.10 -3.31
CA PRO A 56 7.53 -4.19 -2.40
C PRO A 56 8.74 -5.07 -2.09
N VAL A 57 8.83 -5.64 -0.89
CA VAL A 57 9.85 -6.63 -0.55
C VAL A 57 9.41 -7.99 -1.12
N PRO A 58 10.01 -8.49 -2.21
CA PRO A 58 9.46 -9.64 -2.93
C PRO A 58 9.37 -10.91 -2.07
N ALA A 59 10.32 -11.09 -1.15
CA ALA A 59 10.36 -12.22 -0.24
C ALA A 59 9.18 -12.26 0.77
N LEU A 60 8.47 -11.14 0.97
CA LEU A 60 7.35 -11.03 1.92
C LEU A 60 5.98 -11.02 1.24
N GLN A 61 5.92 -10.88 -0.09
CA GLN A 61 4.67 -10.64 -0.79
C GLN A 61 3.70 -11.82 -0.64
N ASP A 62 4.17 -13.05 -0.82
CA ASP A 62 3.33 -14.25 -0.75
C ASP A 62 2.78 -14.49 0.66
N GLU A 63 3.59 -14.22 1.69
CA GLU A 63 3.18 -14.33 3.10
C GLU A 63 2.10 -13.31 3.44
N ILE A 64 2.28 -12.04 3.04
CA ILE A 64 1.31 -10.98 3.32
C ILE A 64 0.01 -11.21 2.55
N THR A 65 0.09 -11.55 1.26
CA THR A 65 -1.11 -11.79 0.43
C THR A 65 -1.87 -13.05 0.86
N ALA A 66 -1.21 -14.04 1.48
CA ALA A 66 -1.88 -15.22 2.02
C ALA A 66 -2.97 -14.89 3.05
N LEU A 67 -2.73 -13.89 3.90
CA LEU A 67 -3.68 -13.46 4.94
C LEU A 67 -4.99 -12.91 4.35
N HIS A 68 -4.94 -12.42 3.11
CA HIS A 68 -6.06 -11.79 2.43
C HIS A 68 -6.91 -12.77 1.61
N ARG A 69 -6.37 -13.94 1.22
CA ARG A 69 -7.05 -14.85 0.28
C ARG A 69 -8.41 -15.36 0.77
N ASP A 70 -8.53 -15.69 2.05
CA ASP A 70 -9.77 -16.21 2.63
C ASP A 70 -10.62 -15.12 3.30
N PHE A 71 -10.02 -13.97 3.61
CA PHE A 71 -10.69 -12.88 4.29
C PHE A 71 -11.67 -12.13 3.38
N TRP A 72 -11.38 -12.04 2.08
CA TRP A 72 -12.17 -11.25 1.10
C TRP A 72 -13.16 -12.07 0.26
N GLN A 73 -13.45 -13.32 0.65
CA GLN A 73 -14.46 -14.16 -0.01
C GLN A 73 -15.90 -13.75 0.36
#